data_AF-A0A2P7TXR1-F1
#
_entry.id   AF-A0A2P7TXR1-F1
#
_cell.length_a   1.000
_cell.length_b   1.000
_cell.length_c   1.000
_cell.angle_alpha   90.00
_cell.angle_beta   90.00
_cell.angle_gamma   90.00
#
_symmetry.space_group_name_H-M   'P 1'
#
loop_
_entity.id
_entity.type
_entity.pdbx_description
1 polymer ?
#
loop_
_entity_poly.entity_id
_entity_poly.type
_entity_poly.pdbx_seq_one_letter_code
_entity_poly.pdbx_strand_id
1 'polypeptide(L)'
;MARHILAGGKVVWIRRAGPHNPAWRYWLMGMLAKLLHAKVLTPVPNLGGPAAIAIETARLNELSAAGIYVPKLLARQANALMISNIPGSNLLERIKQEAIRHDLSSWHAGLLAISHVHAKRQFLSQAFARNMVIQGRRVGFIDFEDNPAAALDIIQCQSRDWLCYLQSTLLILQRQ
;
A
#
# COMPACT_ATOMS: atom_id res chain seq x y z
N MET A 1 -9.05 -9.72 4.92
CA MET A 1 -9.75 -8.82 5.87
C MET A 1 -11.24 -9.14 5.88
N ALA A 2 -11.95 -8.82 6.97
CA ALA A 2 -13.41 -8.90 7.06
C ALA A 2 -14.00 -7.50 7.31
N ARG A 3 -15.11 -7.17 6.63
CA ARG A 3 -15.85 -5.92 6.80
C ARG A 3 -16.91 -6.09 7.88
N HIS A 4 -16.98 -5.16 8.83
CA HIS A 4 -17.99 -5.14 9.89
C HIS A 4 -18.63 -3.75 9.99
N ILE A 5 -19.88 -3.70 10.46
CA ILE A 5 -20.61 -2.48 10.75
C ILE A 5 -20.84 -2.44 12.26
N LEU A 6 -20.31 -1.43 12.93
CA LEU A 6 -20.50 -1.22 14.38
C LEU A 6 -21.85 -0.53 14.66
N ALA A 7 -22.28 -0.57 15.92
CA ALA A 7 -23.40 0.24 16.40
C ALA A 7 -23.19 1.72 16.00
N GLY A 8 -24.20 2.32 15.38
CA GLY A 8 -24.11 3.67 14.80
C GLY A 8 -23.66 3.73 13.33
N GLY A 9 -23.60 2.60 12.62
CA GLY A 9 -23.39 2.56 11.17
C GLY A 9 -21.93 2.72 10.71
N LYS A 10 -20.97 2.74 11.64
CA LYS A 10 -19.56 2.91 11.32
C LYS A 10 -18.97 1.62 10.72
N VAL A 11 -18.45 1.73 9.50
CA VAL A 11 -17.77 0.62 8.81
C VAL A 11 -16.33 0.49 9.30
N VAL A 12 -15.96 -0.73 9.71
CA VAL A 12 -14.62 -1.08 10.16
C VAL A 12 -14.13 -2.34 9.44
N TRP A 13 -12.81 -2.46 9.33
CA TRP A 13 -12.15 -3.62 8.76
C TRP A 13 -11.34 -4.32 9.84
N ILE A 14 -11.51 -5.64 9.95
CA ILE A 14 -10.74 -6.48 10.86
C ILE A 14 -9.80 -7.34 10.03
N ARG A 15 -8.50 -7.27 10.35
CA ARG A 15 -7.49 -8.19 9.82
C ARG A 15 -7.02 -9.09 10.94
N ARG A 16 -7.05 -10.40 10.70
CA ARG A 16 -6.43 -11.41 11.55
C ARG A 16 -5.11 -11.85 10.92
N ALA A 17 -4.13 -12.20 11.74
CA ALA A 17 -2.86 -12.74 11.31
C ALA A 17 -3.08 -13.99 10.45
N GLY A 18 -2.52 -13.98 9.24
CA GLY A 18 -2.48 -15.14 8.36
C GLY A 18 -1.41 -16.15 8.78
N PRO A 19 -1.37 -17.32 8.13
CA PRO A 19 -0.29 -18.29 8.33
C PRO A 19 1.09 -17.68 8.06
N HIS A 20 2.12 -18.21 8.71
CA HIS A 20 3.49 -17.77 8.50
C HIS A 20 3.94 -18.06 7.06
N ASN A 21 4.54 -17.09 6.38
CA ASN A 21 5.20 -17.33 5.10
C ASN A 21 6.69 -17.58 5.35
N PRO A 22 7.27 -18.66 4.81
CA PRO A 22 8.64 -19.01 5.13
C PRO A 22 9.62 -18.04 4.46
N ALA A 23 10.49 -17.42 5.28
CA ALA A 23 11.42 -16.36 4.90
C ALA A 23 12.44 -16.76 3.80
N TRP A 24 12.70 -18.06 3.62
CA TRP A 24 13.68 -18.57 2.65
C TRP A 24 13.31 -18.27 1.19
N ARG A 25 12.01 -18.17 0.85
CA ARG A 25 11.55 -17.82 -0.50
C ARG A 25 11.95 -16.39 -0.89
N TYR A 26 11.85 -15.47 0.06
CA TYR A 26 12.25 -14.07 -0.11
C TYR A 26 13.77 -13.93 -0.17
N TRP A 27 14.52 -14.73 0.60
CA TRP A 27 15.98 -14.73 0.52
C TRP A 27 16.50 -15.12 -0.87
N LEU A 28 15.88 -16.12 -1.51
CA LEU A 28 16.28 -16.61 -2.84
C LEU A 28 16.04 -15.57 -3.96
N MET A 29 14.90 -14.88 -3.91
CA MET A 29 14.62 -13.75 -4.81
C MET A 29 15.56 -12.54 -4.54
N GLY A 30 16.01 -12.35 -3.30
CA GLY A 30 16.94 -11.28 -2.93
C GLY A 30 18.36 -11.50 -3.44
N MET A 31 18.78 -12.76 -3.57
CA MET A 31 20.03 -13.10 -4.25
C MET A 31 19.96 -12.77 -5.75
N LEU A 32 18.84 -13.08 -6.41
CA LEU A 32 18.66 -12.81 -7.83
C LEU A 32 18.62 -11.30 -8.14
N ALA A 33 17.97 -10.51 -7.28
CA ALA A 33 17.93 -9.05 -7.41
C ALA A 33 19.31 -8.39 -7.22
N LYS A 34 20.15 -8.94 -6.32
CA LYS A 34 21.54 -8.50 -6.14
C LYS A 34 22.41 -8.83 -7.36
N LEU A 35 22.22 -10.03 -7.94
CA LEU A 35 22.99 -10.48 -9.12
C LEU A 35 22.70 -9.62 -10.36
N LEU A 36 21.48 -9.11 -10.50
CA LEU A 36 21.04 -8.28 -11.63
C LEU A 36 21.27 -6.78 -11.42
N HIS A 37 21.96 -6.36 -10.34
CA HIS A 37 22.08 -4.96 -9.90
C HIS A 37 20.76 -4.21 -9.71
N ALA A 38 19.63 -4.91 -9.74
CA ALA A 38 18.29 -4.38 -9.55
C ALA A 38 17.94 -4.38 -8.06
N LYS A 39 18.74 -3.67 -7.23
CA LYS A 39 18.54 -3.59 -5.77
C LYS A 39 17.14 -3.11 -5.39
N VAL A 40 16.53 -2.28 -6.24
CA VAL A 40 15.12 -1.84 -6.12
C VAL A 40 14.14 -3.00 -6.15
N LEU A 41 14.45 -4.13 -6.79
CA LEU A 41 13.59 -5.32 -6.87
C LEU A 41 13.82 -6.30 -5.71
N THR A 42 14.66 -5.97 -4.72
CA THR A 42 14.90 -6.83 -3.55
C THR A 42 13.55 -7.19 -2.90
N PRO A 43 13.22 -8.48 -2.77
CA PRO A 43 11.96 -8.91 -2.19
C PRO A 43 11.92 -8.53 -0.71
N VAL A 44 10.76 -8.01 -0.28
CA VAL A 44 10.54 -7.66 1.12
C VAL A 44 9.90 -8.88 1.80
N PRO A 45 10.52 -9.44 2.86
CA PRO A 45 9.94 -10.59 3.54
C PRO A 45 8.64 -10.19 4.24
N ASN A 46 7.53 -10.79 3.83
CA ASN A 46 6.27 -10.74 4.56
C ASN A 46 6.19 -12.01 5.42
N LEU A 47 6.58 -11.93 6.69
CA LEU A 47 6.68 -13.10 7.58
C LEU A 47 5.30 -13.71 7.93
N GLY A 48 4.20 -13.01 7.67
CA GLY A 48 2.88 -13.41 8.16
C GLY A 48 2.79 -13.36 9.69
N GLY A 49 1.74 -13.96 10.25
CA GLY A 49 1.59 -14.09 11.70
C GLY A 49 1.50 -12.75 12.47
N PRO A 50 1.79 -12.76 13.79
CA PRO A 50 1.82 -11.56 14.64
C PRO A 50 2.79 -10.47 14.16
N ALA A 51 3.88 -10.85 13.49
CA ALA A 51 4.86 -9.92 12.94
C ALA A 51 4.24 -9.02 11.86
N ALA A 52 3.42 -9.57 10.97
CA ALA A 52 2.70 -8.79 9.95
C ALA A 52 1.73 -7.77 10.58
N ILE A 53 1.02 -8.14 11.65
CA ILE A 53 0.14 -7.23 12.41
C ILE A 53 0.96 -6.09 13.04
N ALA A 54 2.14 -6.40 13.59
CA ALA A 54 3.03 -5.40 14.16
C ALA A 54 3.56 -4.42 13.11
N ILE A 55 3.98 -4.93 11.93
CA ILE A 55 4.44 -4.12 10.80
C ILE A 55 3.32 -3.18 10.32
N GLU A 56 2.14 -3.71 10.03
CA GLU A 56 1.02 -2.91 9.53
C GLU A 56 0.58 -1.84 10.53
N THR A 57 0.57 -2.18 11.83
CA THR A 57 0.31 -1.19 12.90
C THR A 57 1.35 -0.07 12.90
N ALA A 58 2.64 -0.42 12.84
CA ALA A 58 3.73 0.57 12.86
C ALA A 58 3.63 1.51 11.64
N ARG A 59 3.45 0.95 10.43
CA ARG A 59 3.32 1.73 9.19
C ARG A 59 2.09 2.63 9.21
N LEU A 60 0.94 2.15 9.69
CA LEU A 60 -0.26 2.98 9.84
C LEU A 60 -0.02 4.16 10.78
N ASN A 61 0.64 3.93 11.92
CA ASN A 61 0.94 4.99 12.87
C ASN A 61 1.93 6.01 12.30
N GLU A 62 3.01 5.57 11.66
CA GLU A 62 4.02 6.44 11.03
C GLU A 62 3.40 7.33 9.95
N LEU A 63 2.61 6.73 9.05
CA LEU A 63 1.96 7.46 7.95
C LEU A 63 0.88 8.41 8.48
N SER A 64 0.08 7.97 9.46
CA SER A 64 -0.92 8.81 10.11
C SER A 64 -0.27 10.00 10.83
N ALA A 65 0.84 9.78 11.55
CA ALA A 65 1.59 10.84 12.22
C ALA A 65 2.22 11.83 11.23
N ALA A 66 2.66 11.35 10.05
CA ALA A 66 3.08 12.19 8.95
C ALA A 66 1.91 12.93 8.26
N GLY A 67 0.66 12.72 8.68
CA GLY A 67 -0.51 13.34 8.07
C GLY A 67 -0.80 12.83 6.66
N ILE A 68 -0.46 11.57 6.38
CA ILE A 68 -0.87 10.85 5.18
C ILE A 68 -2.28 10.29 5.41
N TYR A 69 -3.10 10.30 4.36
CA TYR A 69 -4.47 9.83 4.45
C TYR A 69 -4.52 8.30 4.42
N VAL A 70 -4.54 7.69 5.61
CA VAL A 70 -4.58 6.23 5.83
C VAL A 70 -5.72 5.84 6.78
N PRO A 71 -6.13 4.56 6.84
CA PRO A 71 -7.08 4.09 7.82
C PRO A 71 -6.63 4.40 9.24
N LYS A 72 -7.55 4.84 10.10
CA LYS A 72 -7.25 4.98 11.53
C LYS A 72 -7.23 3.61 12.19
N LEU A 73 -6.18 3.32 12.94
CA LEU A 73 -6.15 2.18 13.84
C LEU A 73 -7.17 2.39 14.97
N LEU A 74 -8.11 1.46 15.10
CA LEU A 74 -9.19 1.50 16.10
C LEU A 74 -8.91 0.57 17.28
N ALA A 75 -8.34 -0.61 17.01
CA ALA A 75 -7.93 -1.56 18.03
C ALA A 75 -6.78 -2.43 17.52
N ARG A 76 -5.95 -2.92 18.44
CA ARG A 76 -4.85 -3.84 18.18
C ARG A 76 -4.85 -4.98 19.20
N GLN A 77 -4.62 -6.18 18.72
CA GLN A 77 -4.25 -7.37 19.49
C GLN A 77 -2.97 -7.97 18.89
N ALA A 78 -2.38 -8.97 19.56
CA ALA A 78 -1.15 -9.61 19.08
C ALA A 78 -1.32 -10.26 17.69
N ASN A 79 -2.51 -10.78 17.39
CA ASN A 79 -2.82 -11.52 16.16
C ASN A 79 -3.93 -10.86 15.33
N ALA A 80 -4.34 -9.64 15.64
CA ALA A 80 -5.38 -8.95 14.91
C ALA A 80 -5.28 -7.42 15.03
N LEU A 81 -5.77 -6.71 14.02
CA LEU A 81 -5.98 -5.27 14.07
C LEU A 81 -7.34 -4.90 13.49
N MET A 82 -7.90 -3.82 14.00
CA MET A 82 -9.13 -3.20 13.51
C MET A 82 -8.82 -1.78 13.05
N ILE A 83 -9.27 -1.45 11.83
CA ILE A 83 -9.05 -0.14 11.22
C ILE A 83 -10.35 0.46 10.69
N SER A 84 -10.40 1.79 10.58
CA SER A 84 -11.54 2.49 9.99
C SER A 84 -11.62 2.29 8.48
N ASN A 85 -12.82 2.35 7.91
CA ASN A 85 -12.96 2.47 6.46
C ASN A 85 -12.46 3.84 5.94
N ILE A 86 -11.78 3.86 4.78
CA ILE A 86 -11.62 5.07 3.97
C ILE A 86 -12.78 5.13 2.98
N PRO A 87 -13.62 6.18 2.99
CA PRO A 87 -14.69 6.34 2.01
C PRO A 87 -14.12 6.63 0.61
N GLY A 88 -14.83 6.19 -0.42
CA GLY A 88 -14.46 6.41 -1.81
C GLY A 88 -14.46 5.12 -2.64
N SER A 89 -14.10 5.25 -3.91
CA SER A 89 -13.95 4.14 -4.84
C SER A 89 -12.51 3.68 -4.94
N ASN A 90 -12.28 2.42 -5.31
CA ASN A 90 -10.94 1.95 -5.63
C ASN A 90 -10.33 2.76 -6.78
N LEU A 91 -9.08 3.22 -6.62
CA LEU A 91 -8.43 4.10 -7.59
C LEU A 91 -8.18 3.39 -8.93
N LEU A 92 -7.78 2.11 -8.92
CA LEU A 92 -7.52 1.36 -10.15
C LEU A 92 -8.78 1.24 -11.01
N GLU A 93 -9.91 0.89 -10.40
CA GLU A 93 -11.19 0.79 -11.12
C GLU A 93 -11.62 2.14 -11.68
N ARG A 94 -11.40 3.22 -10.92
CA ARG A 94 -11.65 4.57 -11.40
C ARG A 94 -10.77 4.94 -12.60
N ILE A 95 -9.47 4.62 -12.56
CA ILE A 95 -8.54 4.82 -13.68
C ILE A 95 -9.01 4.03 -14.91
N LYS A 96 -9.45 2.79 -14.77
CA LYS A 96 -10.00 2.00 -15.89
C LYS A 96 -11.21 2.67 -16.54
N GLN A 97 -12.14 3.16 -15.73
CA GLN A 97 -13.36 3.83 -16.20
C GLN A 97 -13.09 5.18 -16.87
N GLU A 98 -12.06 5.90 -16.44
CA GLU A 98 -11.64 7.18 -17.02
C GLU A 98 -10.82 6.97 -18.30
N ALA A 99 -9.97 5.95 -18.34
CA ALA A 99 -9.15 5.60 -19.50
C ALA A 99 -9.99 5.29 -20.75
N ILE A 100 -11.16 4.67 -20.61
CA ILE A 100 -12.12 4.44 -21.73
C ILE A 100 -12.51 5.76 -22.41
N ARG A 101 -12.50 6.86 -21.66
CA ARG A 101 -12.87 8.21 -22.11
C ARG A 101 -11.64 9.10 -22.34
N HIS A 102 -10.43 8.52 -22.41
CA HIS A 102 -9.15 9.22 -22.47
C HIS A 102 -8.94 10.27 -21.36
N ASP A 103 -9.56 10.04 -20.20
CA ASP A 103 -9.37 10.87 -19.01
C ASP A 103 -8.33 10.24 -18.08
N LEU A 104 -7.36 11.06 -17.65
CA LEU A 104 -6.26 10.66 -16.76
C LEU A 104 -6.35 11.32 -15.38
N SER A 105 -7.47 11.95 -15.06
CA SER A 105 -7.65 12.75 -13.84
C SER A 105 -7.33 11.97 -12.57
N SER A 106 -7.87 10.75 -12.40
CA SER A 106 -7.60 9.94 -11.22
C SER A 106 -6.19 9.36 -11.24
N TRP A 107 -5.65 9.03 -12.41
CA TRP A 107 -4.26 8.58 -12.52
C TRP A 107 -3.29 9.68 -12.06
N HIS A 108 -3.53 10.92 -12.47
CA HIS A 108 -2.75 12.06 -12.03
C HIS A 108 -2.94 12.35 -10.53
N ALA A 109 -4.17 12.21 -10.01
CA ALA A 109 -4.42 12.34 -8.57
C ALA A 109 -3.63 11.33 -7.74
N GLY A 110 -3.53 10.07 -8.19
CA GLY A 110 -2.70 9.05 -7.56
C GLY A 110 -1.20 9.40 -7.60
N LEU A 111 -0.71 9.88 -8.76
CA LEU A 111 0.67 10.32 -8.92
C LEU A 111 1.03 11.43 -7.92
N LEU A 112 0.21 12.49 -7.85
CA LEU A 112 0.41 13.60 -6.92
C LEU A 112 0.35 13.15 -5.46
N ALA A 113 -0.53 12.20 -5.14
CA ALA A 113 -0.64 11.67 -3.78
C ALA A 113 0.63 10.91 -3.36
N ILE A 114 1.23 10.12 -4.26
CA ILE A 114 2.52 9.46 -3.99
C ILE A 114 3.62 10.50 -3.82
N SER A 115 3.70 11.51 -4.69
CA SER A 115 4.68 12.60 -4.55
C SER A 115 4.56 13.30 -3.20
N HIS A 116 3.35 13.54 -2.71
CA HIS A 116 3.11 14.13 -1.39
C HIS A 116 3.58 13.24 -0.23
N VAL A 117 3.41 11.92 -0.34
CA VAL A 117 3.98 10.96 0.63
C VAL A 117 5.51 11.08 0.64
N HIS A 118 6.13 11.10 -0.54
CA HIS A 118 7.58 11.15 -0.68
C HIS A 118 8.18 12.47 -0.18
N ALA A 119 7.49 13.59 -0.41
CA ALA A 119 7.88 14.92 0.09
C ALA A 119 7.93 14.97 1.63
N LYS A 120 7.14 14.12 2.31
CA LYS A 120 7.18 13.96 3.77
C LYS A 120 8.19 12.94 4.27
N ARG A 121 9.14 12.53 3.40
CA ARG A 121 10.15 11.49 3.66
C ARG A 121 9.54 10.15 4.08
N GLN A 122 8.37 9.83 3.53
CA GLN A 122 7.68 8.55 3.70
C GLN A 122 7.66 7.75 2.40
N PHE A 123 7.20 6.50 2.49
CA PHE A 123 7.01 5.56 1.38
C PHE A 123 5.77 4.67 1.65
N LEU A 124 5.30 3.90 0.69
CA LEU A 124 4.10 3.06 0.81
C LEU A 124 4.40 1.56 0.71
N SER A 125 5.53 1.19 0.12
CA SER A 125 5.98 -0.18 -0.22
C SER A 125 5.16 -0.84 -1.33
N GLN A 126 3.84 -0.84 -1.18
CA GLN A 126 2.89 -1.42 -2.15
C GLN A 126 2.01 -0.33 -2.78
N ALA A 127 2.63 0.68 -3.39
CA ALA A 127 1.92 1.79 -4.06
C ALA A 127 1.20 1.38 -5.37
N PHE A 128 0.56 0.21 -5.41
CA PHE A 128 -0.30 -0.19 -6.51
C PHE A 128 -1.61 0.60 -6.46
N ALA A 129 -2.16 1.01 -7.60
CA ALA A 129 -3.44 1.74 -7.63
C ALA A 129 -4.61 0.95 -7.01
N ARG A 130 -4.55 -0.40 -6.98
CA ARG A 130 -5.55 -1.23 -6.28
C ARG A 130 -5.53 -1.05 -4.75
N ASN A 131 -4.40 -0.60 -4.20
CA ASN A 131 -4.22 -0.35 -2.76
C ASN A 131 -4.46 1.14 -2.44
N MET A 132 -5.22 1.83 -3.29
CA MET A 132 -5.57 3.23 -3.12
C MET A 132 -7.08 3.42 -3.28
N VAL A 133 -7.61 4.40 -2.54
CA VAL A 133 -9.02 4.79 -2.57
C VAL A 133 -9.09 6.27 -2.91
N ILE A 134 -10.02 6.66 -3.78
CA ILE A 134 -10.24 8.04 -4.17
C ILE A 134 -11.65 8.50 -3.80
N GLN A 135 -11.75 9.67 -3.17
CA GLN A 135 -12.99 10.39 -2.90
C GLN A 135 -12.85 11.83 -3.39
N GLY A 136 -13.58 12.16 -4.46
CA GLY A 136 -13.35 13.41 -5.19
C GLY A 136 -11.92 13.46 -5.73
N ARG A 137 -11.09 14.36 -5.20
CA ARG A 137 -9.65 14.46 -5.54
C ARG A 137 -8.72 13.93 -4.44
N ARG A 138 -9.27 13.52 -3.29
CA ARG A 138 -8.47 13.04 -2.16
C ARG A 138 -8.18 11.56 -2.32
N VAL A 139 -6.90 11.21 -2.36
CA VAL A 139 -6.44 9.83 -2.42
C VAL A 139 -6.00 9.38 -1.03
N GLY A 140 -6.46 8.20 -0.63
CA GLY A 140 -6.04 7.50 0.58
C GLY A 140 -5.37 6.18 0.24
N PHE A 141 -4.49 5.73 1.12
CA PHE A 141 -3.68 4.53 0.94
C PHE A 141 -4.11 3.46 1.93
N ILE A 142 -4.23 2.23 1.47
CA ILE A 142 -4.61 1.07 2.28
C ILE A 142 -3.57 -0.04 2.11
N ASP A 143 -3.66 -1.06 2.97
CA ASP A 143 -2.90 -2.31 2.82
C ASP A 143 -1.36 -2.15 2.99
N PHE A 144 -0.90 -2.04 4.24
CA PHE A 144 0.51 -1.80 4.59
C PHE A 144 1.19 -3.04 5.16
N GLU A 145 1.25 -4.12 4.38
CA GLU A 145 1.75 -5.42 4.88
C GLU A 145 3.28 -5.52 4.95
N ASP A 146 3.99 -4.66 4.22
CA ASP A 146 5.42 -4.76 4.00
C ASP A 146 6.19 -3.57 4.59
N ASN A 147 7.44 -3.82 5.00
CA ASN A 147 8.38 -2.78 5.42
C ASN A 147 9.77 -2.94 4.77
N PRO A 148 9.97 -2.45 3.52
CA PRO A 148 11.25 -2.49 2.81
C PRO A 148 12.37 -1.74 3.52
N ALA A 149 12.06 -0.78 4.40
CA ALA A 149 13.08 -0.01 5.12
C ALA A 149 13.94 -0.87 6.07
N ALA A 150 13.55 -2.13 6.32
CA ALA A 150 14.41 -3.10 7.00
C ALA A 150 15.67 -3.48 6.19
N ALA A 151 15.65 -3.28 4.86
CA ALA A 151 16.73 -3.69 3.96
C ALA A 151 17.15 -2.61 2.94
N LEU A 152 16.34 -1.57 2.76
CA LEU A 152 16.51 -0.55 1.74
C LEU A 152 16.53 0.86 2.35
N ASP A 153 17.24 1.77 1.69
CA ASP A 153 17.18 3.19 2.03
C ASP A 153 15.85 3.83 1.57
N ILE A 154 15.59 5.06 2.04
CA ILE A 154 14.35 5.76 1.73
C ILE A 154 14.16 6.03 0.22
N ILE A 155 15.24 6.31 -0.51
CA ILE A 155 15.16 6.62 -1.95
C ILE A 155 14.83 5.35 -2.73
N GLN A 156 15.37 4.21 -2.33
CA GLN A 156 15.03 2.90 -2.87
C GLN A 156 13.57 2.55 -2.58
N CYS A 157 13.10 2.77 -1.34
CA CYS A 157 11.69 2.58 -0.99
C CYS A 157 10.75 3.45 -1.84
N GLN A 158 11.08 4.73 -2.03
CA GLN A 158 10.30 5.65 -2.86
C GLN A 158 10.33 5.27 -4.35
N SER A 159 11.47 4.81 -4.84
CA SER A 159 11.60 4.31 -6.22
C SER A 159 10.70 3.10 -6.46
N ARG A 160 10.58 2.21 -5.47
CA ARG A 160 9.64 1.07 -5.54
C ARG A 160 8.20 1.52 -5.63
N ASP A 161 7.79 2.54 -4.88
CA ASP A 161 6.43 3.07 -4.98
C ASP A 161 6.11 3.52 -6.41
N TRP A 162 7.05 4.22 -7.07
CA TRP A 162 6.87 4.62 -8.46
C TRP A 162 6.71 3.43 -9.40
N LEU A 163 7.59 2.43 -9.27
CA LEU A 163 7.51 1.22 -10.08
C LEU A 163 6.18 0.48 -9.87
N CYS A 164 5.73 0.31 -8.62
CA CYS A 164 4.46 -0.33 -8.30
C CYS A 164 3.28 0.41 -8.93
N TYR A 165 3.27 1.74 -8.84
CA TYR A 165 2.18 2.54 -9.39
C TYR A 165 2.13 2.43 -10.91
N LEU A 166 3.25 2.72 -11.58
CA LEU A 166 3.38 2.64 -13.03
C LEU A 166 3.02 1.26 -13.55
N GLN A 167 3.59 0.20 -12.97
CA GLN A 167 3.31 -1.19 -13.34
C GLN A 167 1.82 -1.53 -13.22
N SER A 168 1.15 -1.08 -12.14
CA SER A 168 -0.27 -1.37 -11.95
C SER A 168 -1.21 -0.65 -12.92
N THR A 169 -0.73 0.41 -13.58
CA THR A 169 -1.55 1.25 -14.47
C THR A 169 -1.16 1.15 -15.95
N LEU A 170 0.06 0.70 -16.27
CA LEU A 170 0.62 0.75 -17.63
C LEU A 170 -0.28 0.10 -18.68
N LEU A 171 -0.72 -1.14 -18.46
CA LEU A 171 -1.55 -1.88 -19.43
C LEU A 171 -2.95 -1.26 -19.62
N ILE A 172 -3.46 -0.57 -18.60
CA ILE A 172 -4.75 0.12 -18.69
C ILE A 172 -4.62 1.35 -19.59
N LEU A 173 -3.47 2.03 -19.51
CA LEU A 173 -3.19 3.23 -20.29
C LEU A 173 -2.71 2.93 -21.72
N GLN A 174 -2.12 1.76 -21.96
CA GLN A 174 -1.67 1.34 -23.30
C GLN A 174 -2.79 0.87 -24.23
N ARG A 175 -3.94 0.44 -23.70
CA ARG A 175 -5.09 0.00 -24.51
C ARG A 175 -5.94 1.16 -25.05
N GLN A 176 -5.31 2.33 -25.17
CA GLN A 176 -5.92 3.56 -25.70
C GLN A 176 -5.57 3.73 -27.17
#